data_AF-A0A8S8YTU6-F1
#
_entry.id   AF-A0A8S8YTU6-F1
#
_cell.length_a   1.000
_cell.length_b   1.000
_cell.length_c   1.000
_cell.angle_alpha   90.00
_cell.angle_beta   90.00
_cell.angle_gamma   90.00
#
_symmetry.space_group_name_H-M   'P 1'
#
loop_
_entity.id
_entity.type
_entity.pdbx_description
1 polymer ?
#
loop_
_entity_poly.entity_id
_entity_poly.type
_entity_poly.pdbx_seq_one_letter_code
_entity_poly.pdbx_strand_id
1 'polypeptide(L)'
;MLSKKWNGVDDDCDGEEDEFLNRLGLILSNYDKSSGTVFLENGNIYDGPKTYSSIPVTWDSANESFEISVYGIQSSVDAVITWSMSGYSLEVNTSQDGKTVILMPIHCRDTEESMQIQFCDEGSSIQKLKAVVSEDGYYTEIEWNIMVTIWVEPQSMNWLSSIFSSPTGIIGIVTFLIALSAGGFLIGIRISRAKELQDALEAYGVNPERLAISPENRGVVLPSAPDISWSNDENP
;
A
#
# COMPACT_ATOMS: atom_id res chain seq x y z
N MET A 1 12.24 -46.62 -39.49
CA MET A 1 11.58 -46.11 -38.28
C MET A 1 11.12 -44.72 -38.62
N LEU A 2 9.82 -44.52 -38.78
CA LEU A 2 9.26 -43.19 -39.00
C LEU A 2 9.43 -42.40 -37.70
N SER A 3 9.75 -41.11 -37.82
CA SER A 3 9.83 -40.22 -36.66
C SER A 3 8.41 -39.94 -36.20
N LYS A 4 8.02 -40.41 -35.03
CA LYS A 4 6.71 -40.10 -34.44
C LYS A 4 6.54 -38.60 -34.27
N LYS A 5 5.40 -38.06 -34.68
CA LYS A 5 5.00 -36.66 -34.51
C LYS A 5 3.81 -36.60 -33.58
N TRP A 6 3.56 -35.41 -33.04
CA TRP A 6 2.36 -35.14 -32.25
C TRP A 6 1.31 -34.51 -33.16
N ASN A 7 0.52 -35.34 -33.84
CA ASN A 7 -0.39 -34.90 -34.90
C ASN A 7 -1.73 -35.66 -34.93
N GLY A 8 -1.99 -36.58 -34.01
CA GLY A 8 -3.20 -37.41 -33.98
C GLY A 8 -3.21 -38.45 -35.10
N VAL A 9 -2.04 -38.97 -35.47
CA VAL A 9 -1.90 -39.99 -36.53
C VAL A 9 -0.98 -41.10 -36.05
N ASP A 10 -1.42 -42.34 -36.25
CA ASP A 10 -0.59 -43.54 -36.10
C ASP A 10 0.47 -43.57 -37.23
N ASP A 11 1.67 -43.05 -36.91
CA ASP A 11 2.78 -42.88 -37.86
C ASP A 11 3.48 -44.22 -38.21
N ASP A 12 3.31 -45.27 -37.41
CA ASP A 12 3.95 -46.59 -37.59
C ASP A 12 2.98 -47.76 -37.78
N CYS A 13 1.69 -47.46 -37.93
CA CYS A 13 0.60 -48.38 -38.24
C CYS A 13 0.45 -49.53 -37.24
N ASP A 14 0.73 -49.29 -35.95
CA ASP A 14 0.60 -50.30 -34.90
C ASP A 14 -0.75 -50.25 -34.14
N GLY A 15 -1.60 -49.28 -34.48
CA GLY A 15 -2.93 -49.08 -33.92
C GLY A 15 -2.97 -48.11 -32.74
N GLU A 16 -1.84 -47.53 -32.33
CA GLU A 16 -1.77 -46.50 -31.29
C GLU A 16 -1.39 -45.14 -31.91
N GLU A 17 -2.13 -44.09 -31.55
CA GLU A 17 -1.83 -42.73 -32.00
C GLU A 17 -0.93 -42.02 -31.00
N ASP A 18 0.06 -41.27 -31.50
CA ASP A 18 0.86 -40.33 -30.70
C ASP A 18 1.52 -40.95 -29.43
N GLU A 19 1.93 -42.23 -29.49
CA GLU A 19 2.53 -42.92 -28.35
C GLU A 19 4.06 -42.76 -28.27
N PHE A 20 4.64 -42.96 -27.09
CA PHE A 20 6.06 -42.69 -26.79
C PHE A 20 6.56 -41.25 -27.07
N LEU A 21 5.66 -40.27 -27.20
CA LEU A 21 6.03 -38.87 -27.40
C LEU A 21 6.52 -38.17 -26.13
N ASN A 22 7.55 -37.32 -26.28
CA ASN A 22 8.01 -36.40 -25.24
C ASN A 22 7.15 -35.12 -25.23
N ARG A 23 5.92 -35.22 -24.74
CA ARG A 23 4.93 -34.11 -24.70
C ARG A 23 5.49 -32.85 -24.02
N LEU A 24 6.19 -32.99 -22.90
CA LEU A 24 6.81 -31.85 -22.19
C LEU A 24 7.87 -31.12 -23.03
N GLY A 25 8.60 -31.83 -23.88
CA GLY A 25 9.59 -31.24 -24.78
C GLY A 25 8.97 -30.62 -26.03
N LEU A 26 7.79 -31.09 -26.45
CA LEU A 26 7.09 -30.58 -27.62
C LEU A 26 6.27 -29.33 -27.33
N ILE A 27 5.70 -29.22 -26.12
CA ILE A 27 5.03 -28.00 -25.69
C ILE A 27 6.10 -26.95 -25.37
N LEU A 28 6.13 -25.88 -26.15
CA LEU A 28 7.04 -24.76 -26.00
C LEU A 28 6.27 -23.53 -25.51
N SER A 29 6.98 -22.54 -24.98
CA SER A 29 6.36 -21.34 -24.38
C SER A 29 7.31 -20.15 -24.41
N ASN A 30 6.78 -18.93 -24.48
CA ASN A 30 7.57 -17.69 -24.55
C ASN A 30 8.40 -17.42 -23.28
N TYR A 31 8.08 -18.14 -22.18
CA TYR A 31 8.88 -18.20 -20.96
C TYR A 31 9.32 -19.63 -20.65
N ASP A 32 10.47 -19.76 -20.00
CA ASP A 32 10.97 -21.04 -19.52
C ASP A 32 10.05 -21.63 -18.46
N LYS A 33 9.68 -22.90 -18.64
CA LYS A 33 8.86 -23.66 -17.70
C LYS A 33 9.61 -23.81 -16.38
N SER A 34 8.89 -23.81 -15.28
CA SER A 34 9.42 -24.12 -13.95
C SER A 34 9.24 -25.60 -13.60
N SER A 35 8.11 -26.19 -13.99
CA SER A 35 7.86 -27.61 -13.82
C SER A 35 6.92 -28.16 -14.88
N GLY A 36 6.85 -29.48 -15.00
CA GLY A 36 5.80 -30.14 -15.77
C GLY A 36 5.72 -31.64 -15.56
N THR A 37 4.54 -32.19 -15.74
CA THR A 37 4.23 -33.62 -15.58
C THR A 37 3.20 -34.04 -16.61
N VAL A 38 3.37 -35.21 -17.22
CA VAL A 38 2.39 -35.84 -18.10
C VAL A 38 1.71 -36.97 -17.34
N PHE A 39 0.41 -37.03 -17.45
CA PHE A 39 -0.42 -38.05 -16.84
C PHE A 39 -1.20 -38.81 -17.92
N LEU A 40 -1.49 -40.07 -17.63
CA LEU A 40 -2.53 -40.83 -18.29
C LEU A 40 -3.89 -40.39 -17.77
N GLU A 41 -4.96 -40.62 -18.54
CA GLU A 41 -6.35 -40.29 -18.14
C GLU A 41 -6.75 -40.89 -16.77
N ASN A 42 -6.17 -42.04 -16.40
CA ASN A 42 -6.39 -42.67 -15.09
C ASN A 42 -5.63 -42.00 -13.91
N GLY A 43 -4.93 -40.90 -14.16
CA GLY A 43 -4.17 -40.12 -13.17
C GLY A 43 -2.77 -40.66 -12.85
N ASN A 44 -2.34 -41.76 -13.48
CA ASN A 44 -0.96 -42.24 -13.33
C ASN A 44 0.00 -41.35 -14.10
N ILE A 45 1.20 -41.14 -13.53
CA ILE A 45 2.25 -40.35 -14.19
C ILE A 45 2.81 -41.14 -15.37
N TYR A 46 2.76 -40.54 -16.55
CA TYR A 46 3.35 -41.06 -17.78
C TYR A 46 4.79 -40.55 -17.98
N ASP A 47 5.04 -39.26 -17.75
CA ASP A 47 6.37 -38.64 -17.80
C ASP A 47 6.50 -37.53 -16.74
N GLY A 48 7.70 -37.36 -16.19
CA GLY A 48 7.98 -36.45 -15.08
C GLY A 48 7.68 -37.07 -13.70
N PRO A 49 7.50 -36.25 -12.64
CA PRO A 49 7.55 -34.78 -12.64
C PRO A 49 8.95 -34.26 -12.99
N LYS A 50 9.01 -33.25 -13.86
CA LYS A 50 10.26 -32.55 -14.20
C LYS A 50 10.25 -31.18 -13.54
N THR A 51 11.36 -30.82 -12.92
CA THR A 51 11.62 -29.45 -12.45
C THR A 51 12.75 -28.87 -13.28
N TYR A 52 12.55 -27.66 -13.77
CA TYR A 52 13.50 -26.96 -14.60
C TYR A 52 14.14 -25.83 -13.78
N SER A 53 15.43 -25.59 -13.98
CA SER A 53 16.12 -24.47 -13.37
C SER A 53 15.79 -23.18 -14.13
N SER A 54 14.58 -22.66 -13.96
CA SER A 54 14.11 -21.40 -14.56
C SER A 54 14.19 -20.24 -13.56
N ILE A 55 14.58 -19.06 -14.04
CA ILE A 55 14.44 -17.82 -13.26
C ILE A 55 12.96 -17.40 -13.30
N PRO A 56 12.33 -17.04 -12.17
CA PRO A 56 10.95 -16.55 -12.17
C PRO A 56 10.76 -15.34 -13.09
N VAL A 57 9.64 -15.31 -13.81
CA VAL A 57 9.31 -14.19 -14.70
C VAL A 57 8.81 -13.02 -13.88
N THR A 58 9.43 -11.86 -14.00
CA THR A 58 9.01 -10.66 -13.27
C THR A 58 7.87 -9.96 -13.99
N TRP A 59 6.81 -9.60 -13.25
CA TRP A 59 5.68 -8.83 -13.75
C TRP A 59 5.35 -7.67 -12.80
N ASP A 60 5.39 -6.44 -13.30
CA ASP A 60 4.84 -5.26 -12.63
C ASP A 60 3.33 -5.21 -12.88
N SER A 61 2.55 -5.74 -11.94
CA SER A 61 1.12 -5.90 -12.15
C SER A 61 0.38 -4.57 -12.25
N ALA A 62 0.95 -3.47 -11.74
CA ALA A 62 0.25 -2.18 -11.73
C ALA A 62 0.39 -1.43 -13.06
N ASN A 63 1.49 -1.65 -13.77
CA ASN A 63 1.86 -0.86 -14.95
C ASN A 63 1.89 -1.67 -16.24
N GLU A 64 2.06 -3.00 -16.16
CA GLU A 64 2.26 -3.86 -17.32
C GLU A 64 1.17 -4.93 -17.41
N SER A 65 0.79 -5.29 -18.64
CA SER A 65 0.05 -6.53 -18.89
C SER A 65 1.03 -7.70 -18.96
N PHE A 66 0.59 -8.88 -18.52
CA PHE A 66 1.35 -10.11 -18.65
C PHE A 66 0.72 -11.04 -19.68
N GLU A 67 1.52 -11.55 -20.61
CA GLU A 67 1.07 -12.48 -21.64
C GLU A 67 1.97 -13.72 -21.65
N ILE A 68 1.35 -14.90 -21.60
CA ILE A 68 2.04 -16.16 -21.86
C ILE A 68 1.32 -16.93 -22.97
N SER A 69 2.10 -17.55 -23.84
CA SER A 69 1.64 -18.34 -24.97
C SER A 69 2.34 -19.69 -25.00
N VAL A 70 1.59 -20.75 -25.29
CA VAL A 70 2.14 -22.08 -25.60
C VAL A 70 2.08 -22.39 -27.09
N TYR A 71 3.05 -23.16 -27.57
CA TYR A 71 3.18 -23.57 -28.97
C TYR A 71 3.69 -25.00 -29.09
N GLY A 72 3.64 -25.56 -30.29
CA GLY A 72 4.01 -26.96 -30.56
C GLY A 72 2.85 -27.97 -30.47
N ILE A 73 1.67 -27.51 -30.05
CA ILE A 73 0.43 -28.30 -30.05
C ILE A 73 -0.27 -28.13 -31.40
N GLN A 74 -0.37 -29.22 -32.18
CA GLN A 74 -1.05 -29.21 -33.48
C GLN A 74 -2.57 -29.20 -33.30
N SER A 75 -3.29 -28.48 -34.16
CA SER A 75 -4.75 -28.39 -34.11
C SER A 75 -5.45 -29.71 -34.45
N SER A 76 -4.75 -30.67 -35.07
CA SER A 76 -5.30 -31.99 -35.41
C SER A 76 -5.49 -32.90 -34.19
N VAL A 77 -4.85 -32.59 -33.06
CA VAL A 77 -4.91 -33.41 -31.83
C VAL A 77 -6.09 -33.04 -30.93
N ASP A 78 -6.87 -32.01 -31.31
CA ASP A 78 -8.06 -31.53 -30.58
C ASP A 78 -7.84 -31.28 -29.07
N ALA A 79 -6.63 -30.85 -28.71
CA ALA A 79 -6.26 -30.64 -27.32
C ALA A 79 -6.98 -29.43 -26.70
N VAL A 80 -7.50 -29.60 -25.48
CA VAL A 80 -8.12 -28.55 -24.68
C VAL A 80 -7.13 -28.02 -23.65
N ILE A 81 -6.92 -26.72 -23.63
CA ILE A 81 -5.97 -26.06 -22.72
C ILE A 81 -6.75 -25.25 -21.70
N THR A 82 -6.53 -25.54 -20.41
CA THR A 82 -7.07 -24.74 -19.31
C THR A 82 -5.95 -24.06 -18.56
N TRP A 83 -6.21 -22.83 -18.13
CA TRP A 83 -5.23 -21.98 -17.46
C TRP A 83 -5.72 -21.64 -16.06
N SER A 84 -4.79 -21.68 -15.10
CA SER A 84 -5.07 -21.25 -13.74
C SER A 84 -3.86 -20.57 -13.11
N MET A 85 -4.10 -19.59 -12.24
CA MET A 85 -3.06 -18.96 -11.46
C MET A 85 -3.46 -19.00 -9.99
N SER A 86 -2.62 -19.65 -9.17
CA SER A 86 -2.82 -19.81 -7.73
C SER A 86 -4.22 -20.34 -7.36
N GLY A 87 -4.77 -21.21 -8.20
CA GLY A 87 -6.07 -21.86 -8.00
C GLY A 87 -7.27 -21.17 -8.69
N TYR A 88 -7.10 -19.96 -9.23
CA TYR A 88 -8.16 -19.29 -10.01
C TYR A 88 -8.09 -19.68 -11.48
N SER A 89 -9.26 -19.94 -12.07
CA SER A 89 -9.37 -20.12 -13.52
C SER A 89 -9.12 -18.82 -14.26
N LEU A 90 -8.36 -18.89 -15.35
CA LEU A 90 -8.09 -17.78 -16.27
C LEU A 90 -8.82 -17.93 -17.62
N GLU A 91 -9.89 -18.74 -17.67
CA GLU A 91 -10.64 -18.99 -18.91
C GLU A 91 -11.12 -17.70 -19.59
N VAL A 92 -11.56 -16.71 -18.81
CA VAL A 92 -12.03 -15.41 -19.35
C VAL A 92 -10.90 -14.55 -19.95
N ASN A 93 -9.65 -14.84 -19.61
CA ASN A 93 -8.44 -14.16 -20.08
C ASN A 93 -7.74 -14.92 -21.22
N THR A 94 -8.30 -16.06 -21.64
CA THR A 94 -7.69 -16.96 -22.61
C THR A 94 -8.11 -16.60 -24.04
N SER A 95 -7.19 -16.74 -25.00
CA SER A 95 -7.45 -16.56 -26.43
C SER A 95 -8.46 -17.58 -26.96
N GLN A 96 -9.04 -17.29 -28.13
CA GLN A 96 -10.02 -18.18 -28.77
C GLN A 96 -9.47 -19.58 -29.07
N ASP A 97 -8.17 -19.71 -29.30
CA ASP A 97 -7.49 -21.00 -29.55
C ASP A 97 -6.97 -21.68 -28.27
N GLY A 98 -7.20 -21.10 -27.08
CA GLY A 98 -6.77 -21.66 -25.80
C GLY A 98 -5.29 -21.51 -25.48
N LYS A 99 -4.46 -21.05 -26.44
CA LYS A 99 -3.00 -21.14 -26.35
C LYS A 99 -2.34 -19.97 -25.65
N THR A 100 -3.05 -18.86 -25.48
CA THR A 100 -2.53 -17.63 -24.91
C THR A 100 -3.42 -17.16 -23.78
N VAL A 101 -2.83 -16.69 -22.69
CA VAL A 101 -3.56 -16.00 -21.62
C VAL A 101 -2.95 -14.62 -21.39
N ILE A 102 -3.81 -13.62 -21.26
CA ILE A 102 -3.42 -12.20 -21.07
C ILE A 102 -4.02 -11.69 -19.76
N LEU A 103 -3.16 -11.33 -18.83
CA LEU A 103 -3.53 -10.66 -17.58
C LEU A 103 -3.34 -9.16 -17.75
N MET A 104 -4.43 -8.41 -17.57
CA MET A 104 -4.42 -6.96 -17.61
C MET A 104 -3.79 -6.37 -16.34
N PRO A 105 -3.33 -5.11 -16.36
CA PRO A 105 -2.86 -4.44 -15.16
C PRO A 105 -3.91 -4.48 -14.04
N ILE A 106 -3.44 -4.70 -12.82
CA ILE A 106 -4.22 -4.85 -11.60
C ILE A 106 -4.15 -3.55 -10.81
N HIS A 107 -5.32 -2.99 -10.52
CA HIS A 107 -5.47 -1.80 -9.69
C HIS A 107 -6.19 -2.15 -8.38
N CYS A 108 -5.41 -2.37 -7.31
CA CYS A 108 -5.92 -2.85 -6.03
C CYS A 108 -6.96 -1.96 -5.33
N ARG A 109 -7.13 -0.70 -5.77
CA ARG A 109 -8.13 0.20 -5.17
C ARG A 109 -9.55 -0.05 -5.69
N ASP A 110 -9.67 -0.47 -6.95
CA ASP A 110 -10.93 -0.42 -7.71
C ASP A 110 -11.30 -1.81 -8.25
N THR A 111 -10.76 -2.88 -7.65
CA THR A 111 -10.98 -4.26 -8.12
C THR A 111 -12.10 -4.97 -7.38
N GLU A 112 -12.98 -5.62 -8.16
CA GLU A 112 -14.09 -6.45 -7.67
C GLU A 112 -13.87 -7.94 -8.02
N GLU A 113 -12.78 -8.26 -8.72
CA GLU A 113 -12.47 -9.62 -9.15
C GLU A 113 -11.74 -10.39 -8.05
N SER A 114 -12.28 -11.56 -7.68
CA SER A 114 -11.74 -12.40 -6.59
C SER A 114 -10.24 -12.73 -6.72
N MET A 115 -9.74 -12.95 -7.94
CA MET A 115 -8.31 -13.20 -8.18
C MET A 115 -7.46 -11.96 -7.87
N GLN A 116 -7.87 -10.79 -8.36
CA GLN A 116 -7.15 -9.54 -8.14
C GLN A 116 -7.14 -9.18 -6.65
N ILE A 117 -8.25 -9.41 -5.94
CA ILE A 117 -8.33 -9.25 -4.48
C ILE A 117 -7.28 -10.12 -3.79
N GLN A 118 -7.16 -11.40 -4.13
CA GLN A 118 -6.16 -12.27 -3.51
C GLN A 118 -4.73 -11.79 -3.79
N PHE A 119 -4.40 -11.40 -5.03
CA PHE A 119 -3.07 -10.88 -5.33
C PHE A 119 -2.77 -9.60 -4.54
N CYS A 120 -3.76 -8.71 -4.38
CA CYS A 120 -3.61 -7.50 -3.58
C CYS A 120 -3.43 -7.79 -2.08
N ASP A 121 -4.12 -8.80 -1.54
CA ASP A 121 -4.01 -9.23 -0.13
C ASP A 121 -2.68 -9.93 0.16
N GLU A 122 -2.20 -10.77 -0.76
CA GLU A 122 -0.92 -11.48 -0.63
C GLU A 122 0.29 -10.56 -0.83
N GLY A 123 0.12 -9.51 -1.64
CA GLY A 123 1.18 -8.58 -1.99
C GLY A 123 2.24 -9.20 -2.91
N SER A 124 3.37 -8.50 -3.06
CA SER A 124 4.43 -8.89 -3.99
C SER A 124 5.03 -10.25 -3.62
N SER A 125 4.84 -11.25 -4.49
CA SER A 125 5.15 -12.64 -4.19
C SER A 125 5.31 -13.48 -5.47
N ILE A 126 5.86 -14.69 -5.32
CA ILE A 126 5.93 -15.66 -6.41
C ILE A 126 4.59 -16.38 -6.49
N GLN A 127 3.94 -16.25 -7.63
CA GLN A 127 2.68 -16.90 -7.98
C GLN A 127 2.93 -18.02 -8.99
N LYS A 128 2.13 -19.08 -8.92
CA LYS A 128 2.21 -20.21 -9.83
C LYS A 128 1.16 -20.10 -10.91
N LEU A 129 1.59 -19.94 -12.15
CA LEU A 129 0.75 -20.04 -13.33
C LEU A 129 0.82 -21.47 -13.86
N LYS A 130 -0.33 -22.10 -14.07
CA LYS A 130 -0.45 -23.49 -14.52
C LYS A 130 -1.29 -23.57 -15.78
N ALA A 131 -0.77 -24.28 -16.78
CA ALA A 131 -1.54 -24.75 -17.94
C ALA A 131 -1.76 -26.26 -17.82
N VAL A 132 -2.96 -26.72 -18.13
CA VAL A 132 -3.30 -28.13 -18.28
C VAL A 132 -3.75 -28.37 -19.71
N VAL A 133 -2.94 -29.10 -20.47
CA VAL A 133 -3.24 -29.51 -21.86
C VAL A 133 -3.81 -30.92 -21.82
N SER A 134 -5.09 -31.07 -22.15
CA SER A 134 -5.80 -32.35 -22.14
C SER A 134 -6.08 -32.80 -23.56
N GLU A 135 -5.77 -34.06 -23.86
CA GLU A 135 -6.01 -34.72 -25.14
C GLU A 135 -6.50 -36.15 -24.88
N ASP A 136 -6.80 -36.90 -25.94
CA ASP A 136 -7.28 -38.27 -25.77
C ASP A 136 -6.24 -39.14 -25.04
N GLY A 137 -6.64 -39.74 -23.92
CA GLY A 137 -5.79 -40.60 -23.09
C GLY A 137 -4.72 -39.91 -22.22
N TYR A 138 -4.43 -38.62 -22.41
CA TYR A 138 -3.35 -37.90 -21.69
C TYR A 138 -3.75 -36.50 -21.23
N TYR A 139 -3.20 -36.07 -20.09
CA TYR A 139 -3.17 -34.65 -19.73
C TYR A 139 -1.79 -34.23 -19.24
N THR A 140 -1.32 -33.08 -19.70
CA THR A 140 -0.01 -32.53 -19.37
C THR A 140 -0.17 -31.26 -18.56
N GLU A 141 0.37 -31.25 -17.34
CA GLU A 141 0.46 -30.06 -16.50
C GLU A 141 1.82 -29.37 -16.68
N ILE A 142 1.80 -28.05 -16.85
CA ILE A 142 3.00 -27.21 -16.97
C ILE A 142 2.84 -26.02 -16.03
N GLU A 143 3.88 -25.71 -15.25
CA GLU A 143 3.89 -24.53 -14.36
C GLU A 143 5.00 -23.54 -14.72
N TRP A 144 4.71 -22.26 -14.47
CA TRP A 144 5.66 -21.15 -14.47
C TRP A 144 5.60 -20.41 -13.13
N ASN A 145 6.78 -20.06 -12.61
CA ASN A 145 6.90 -19.18 -11.45
C ASN A 145 6.93 -17.72 -11.92
N ILE A 146 5.93 -16.94 -11.50
CA ILE A 146 5.80 -15.52 -11.84
C ILE A 146 6.04 -14.71 -10.58
N MET A 147 7.08 -13.88 -10.57
CA MET A 147 7.30 -12.88 -9.53
C MET A 147 6.40 -11.67 -9.79
N VAL A 148 5.26 -11.62 -9.10
CA VAL A 148 4.27 -10.55 -9.23
C VAL A 148 4.65 -9.42 -8.28
N THR A 149 4.77 -8.21 -8.81
CA THR A 149 4.99 -7.00 -8.02
C THR A 149 3.69 -6.22 -7.93
N ILE A 150 3.12 -6.14 -6.74
CA ILE A 150 1.88 -5.44 -6.45
C ILE A 150 2.19 -4.01 -6.00
N TRP A 151 1.47 -3.03 -6.54
CA TRP A 151 1.51 -1.65 -6.07
C TRP A 151 0.12 -1.22 -5.59
N VAL A 152 0.08 -0.66 -4.39
CA VAL A 152 -1.12 -0.08 -3.79
C VAL A 152 -0.88 1.40 -3.58
N GLU A 153 -1.74 2.24 -4.14
CA GLU A 153 -1.65 3.68 -3.95
C GLU A 153 -1.79 4.02 -2.45
N PRO A 154 -0.84 4.75 -1.85
CA PRO A 154 -0.95 5.14 -0.45
C PRO A 154 -2.19 6.02 -0.28
N GLN A 155 -3.08 5.67 0.65
CA GLN A 155 -4.22 6.52 0.97
C GLN A 155 -3.73 7.93 1.30
N SER A 156 -4.38 8.94 0.73
CA SER A 156 -4.10 10.33 1.08
C SER A 156 -4.34 10.50 2.58
N MET A 157 -3.24 10.54 3.33
CA MET A 157 -3.30 10.74 4.77
C MET A 157 -3.83 12.17 4.97
N ASN A 158 -5.13 12.29 5.29
CA ASN A 158 -5.67 13.54 5.77
C ASN A 158 -4.92 13.87 7.06
N TRP A 159 -3.91 14.73 6.99
CA TRP A 159 -3.00 15.08 8.10
C TRP A 159 -3.72 15.50 9.40
N LEU A 160 -4.98 15.92 9.31
CA LEU A 160 -5.83 16.19 10.46
C LEU A 160 -6.20 14.91 11.24
N SER A 161 -6.43 13.78 10.58
CA SER A 161 -6.84 12.54 11.26
C SER A 161 -5.71 11.91 12.09
N SER A 162 -4.45 12.04 11.68
CA SER A 162 -3.29 11.57 12.46
C SER A 162 -3.03 12.38 13.73
N ILE A 163 -3.51 13.63 13.79
CA ILE A 163 -3.49 14.45 15.00
C ILE A 163 -4.53 13.95 16.01
N PHE A 164 -5.70 13.50 15.57
CA PHE A 164 -6.75 12.99 16.48
C PHE A 164 -6.45 11.59 17.03
N SER A 165 -5.69 10.76 16.31
CA SER A 165 -5.43 9.37 16.69
C SER A 165 -4.08 9.13 17.37
N SER A 166 -3.18 10.12 17.40
CA SER A 166 -1.88 9.97 18.05
C SER A 166 -1.90 10.35 19.55
N PRO A 167 -1.20 9.61 20.43
CA PRO A 167 -1.10 9.94 21.85
C PRO A 167 -0.60 11.37 22.11
N THR A 168 0.32 11.85 21.27
CA THR A 168 0.88 13.20 21.33
C THR A 168 -0.15 14.28 20.95
N GLY A 169 -1.01 14.02 19.96
CA GLY A 169 -2.05 14.94 19.53
C GLY A 169 -3.16 15.12 20.57
N ILE A 170 -3.53 14.03 21.25
CA ILE A 170 -4.50 14.08 22.37
C ILE A 170 -3.99 14.98 23.51
N ILE A 171 -2.71 14.87 23.86
CA ILE A 171 -2.08 15.73 24.89
C ILE A 171 -2.13 17.22 24.47
N GLY A 172 -1.88 17.51 23.20
CA GLY A 172 -1.98 18.86 22.65
C GLY A 172 -3.39 19.46 22.73
N ILE A 173 -4.42 18.68 22.42
CA ILE A 173 -5.82 19.13 22.49
C ILE A 173 -6.23 19.40 23.95
N VAL A 174 -5.89 18.50 24.87
CA VAL A 174 -6.24 18.66 26.29
C VAL A 174 -5.56 19.89 26.90
N THR A 175 -4.29 20.11 26.59
CA THR A 175 -3.56 21.31 27.07
C THR A 175 -4.15 22.60 26.50
N PHE A 176 -4.55 22.62 25.22
CA PHE A 176 -5.22 23.77 24.62
C PHE A 176 -6.57 24.08 25.26
N LEU A 177 -7.39 23.06 25.55
CA LEU A 177 -8.68 23.23 26.22
C LEU A 177 -8.53 23.76 27.66
N ILE A 178 -7.53 23.27 28.40
CA ILE A 178 -7.22 23.77 29.74
C ILE A 178 -6.74 25.23 29.66
N ALA A 179 -5.90 25.57 28.68
CA ALA A 179 -5.42 26.93 28.48
C ALA A 179 -6.55 27.91 28.12
N LEU A 180 -7.50 27.52 27.26
CA LEU A 180 -8.68 28.34 26.93
C LEU A 180 -9.56 28.56 28.16
N SER A 181 -9.76 27.54 28.98
CA SER A 181 -10.56 27.62 30.21
C SER A 181 -9.92 28.57 31.23
N ALA A 182 -8.61 28.45 31.44
CA ALA A 182 -7.86 29.33 32.35
C ALA A 182 -7.75 30.77 31.83
N GLY A 183 -7.53 30.93 30.52
CA GLY A 183 -7.49 32.25 29.86
C GLY A 183 -8.83 32.98 29.94
N GLY A 184 -9.94 32.28 29.70
CA GLY A 184 -11.30 32.83 29.83
C GLY A 184 -11.61 33.29 31.25
N PHE A 185 -11.17 32.53 32.26
CA PHE A 185 -11.35 32.90 33.67
C PHE A 185 -10.60 34.19 34.04
N LEU A 186 -9.33 34.33 33.59
CA LEU A 186 -8.53 35.53 33.88
C LEU A 186 -9.08 36.79 33.21
N ILE A 187 -9.55 36.67 31.96
CA ILE A 187 -10.20 37.79 31.25
C ILE A 187 -11.53 38.15 31.95
N GLY A 188 -12.31 37.15 32.37
CA GLY A 188 -13.56 37.34 33.11
C GLY A 188 -13.36 38.07 34.45
N ILE A 189 -12.32 37.74 35.22
CA ILE A 189 -12.01 38.45 36.48
C ILE A 189 -11.67 39.92 36.22
N ARG A 190 -10.89 40.23 35.17
CA ARG A 190 -10.54 41.62 34.86
C ARG A 190 -11.75 42.44 34.44
N ILE A 191 -12.65 41.87 33.65
CA ILE A 191 -13.91 42.51 33.26
C ILE A 191 -14.81 42.73 34.47
N SER A 192 -14.94 41.74 35.35
CA SER A 192 -15.76 41.87 36.58
C SER A 192 -15.27 42.99 37.50
N ARG A 193 -13.95 43.07 37.74
CA ARG A 193 -13.37 44.14 38.57
C ARG A 193 -13.53 45.52 37.95
N ALA A 194 -13.39 45.63 36.62
CA ALA A 194 -13.61 46.90 35.92
C ALA A 194 -15.08 47.34 36.06
N LYS A 195 -16.02 46.39 36.00
CA LYS A 195 -17.44 46.65 36.22
C LYS A 195 -17.75 47.07 37.66
N GLU A 196 -17.20 46.39 38.68
CA GLU A 196 -17.39 46.80 40.07
C GLU A 196 -16.82 48.20 40.37
N LEU A 197 -15.67 48.55 39.79
CA LEU A 197 -15.11 49.90 39.90
C LEU A 197 -16.01 50.95 39.26
N GLN A 198 -16.60 50.64 38.11
CA GLN A 198 -17.53 51.53 37.42
C GLN A 198 -18.84 51.70 38.20
N ASP A 199 -19.41 50.60 38.69
CA ASP A 199 -20.63 50.62 39.53
C ASP A 199 -20.36 51.38 40.86
N ALA A 200 -19.15 51.26 41.44
CA ALA A 200 -18.77 52.03 42.62
C ALA A 200 -18.58 53.54 42.33
N LEU A 201 -17.92 53.91 41.22
CA LEU A 201 -17.75 55.31 40.81
C LEU A 201 -19.09 55.99 40.52
N GLU A 202 -20.03 55.25 39.93
CA GLU A 202 -21.40 55.70 39.66
C GLU A 202 -22.21 55.84 40.96
N ALA A 203 -22.08 54.91 41.91
CA ALA A 203 -22.72 54.99 43.22
C ALA A 203 -22.23 56.18 44.08
N TYR A 204 -21.00 56.65 43.88
CA TYR A 204 -20.44 57.85 44.52
C TYR A 204 -20.63 59.13 43.69
N GLY A 205 -21.27 59.07 42.53
CA GLY A 205 -21.60 60.25 41.71
C GLY A 205 -20.38 60.99 41.13
N VAL A 206 -19.26 60.29 40.94
CA VAL A 206 -18.00 60.92 40.51
C VAL A 206 -17.84 60.78 38.99
N ASN A 207 -18.02 61.90 38.27
CA ASN A 207 -17.69 62.00 36.85
C ASN A 207 -16.16 62.17 36.68
N PRO A 208 -15.45 61.26 35.98
CA PRO A 208 -13.98 61.26 35.89
C PRO A 208 -13.38 62.49 35.18
N GLU A 209 -14.17 63.34 34.52
CA GLU A 209 -13.69 64.61 33.96
C GLU A 209 -13.31 65.67 35.02
N ARG A 210 -13.66 65.47 36.30
CA ARG A 210 -13.43 66.46 37.38
C ARG A 210 -12.21 66.18 38.28
N LEU A 211 -11.37 65.20 37.96
CA LEU A 211 -10.22 64.80 38.80
C LEU A 211 -8.83 65.20 38.27
N ALA A 212 -8.75 66.15 37.35
CA ALA A 212 -7.48 66.80 37.00
C ALA A 212 -7.12 67.88 38.03
N ILE A 213 -6.70 67.47 39.23
CA ILE A 213 -6.07 68.37 40.22
C ILE A 213 -4.59 67.98 40.33
N SER A 214 -3.73 68.83 39.76
CA SER A 214 -2.28 68.75 39.86
C SER A 214 -1.83 69.10 41.29
N PRO A 215 -0.97 68.30 41.95
CA PRO A 215 -0.51 68.60 43.30
C PRO A 215 0.52 69.75 43.29
N GLU A 216 0.21 70.83 43.99
CA GLU A 216 1.11 71.96 44.21
C GLU A 216 2.19 71.60 45.24
N ASN A 217 3.44 71.60 44.78
CA ASN A 217 4.64 71.20 45.52
C ASN A 217 4.99 72.22 46.62
N ARG A 218 4.47 72.07 47.84
CA ARG A 218 4.94 72.82 49.02
C ARG A 218 6.04 72.05 49.74
N GLY A 219 7.27 72.23 49.27
CA GLY A 219 8.47 71.68 49.91
C GLY A 219 8.74 72.33 51.27
N VAL A 220 8.75 71.51 52.33
CA VAL A 220 9.20 71.90 53.67
C VAL A 220 10.72 71.77 53.72
N VAL A 221 11.43 72.85 54.05
CA VAL A 221 12.90 72.89 54.14
C VAL A 221 13.34 72.35 55.50
N LEU A 222 14.11 71.26 55.51
CA LEU A 222 14.81 70.73 56.69
C LEU A 222 16.25 71.27 56.69
N PRO A 223 16.81 71.70 57.84
CA PRO A 223 18.22 72.10 57.92
C PRO A 223 19.16 70.88 57.90
N SER A 224 20.31 71.03 57.25
CA SER A 224 21.34 69.99 57.11
C SER A 224 22.10 69.73 58.41
N ALA A 225 22.46 68.47 58.65
CA ALA A 225 23.32 68.04 59.75
C ALA A 225 24.80 68.43 59.49
N PRO A 226 25.62 68.64 60.53
CA PRO A 226 27.00 69.05 60.38
C PRO A 226 27.93 67.87 60.09
N ASP A 227 28.88 68.07 59.17
CA ASP A 227 29.89 67.07 58.80
C ASP A 227 31.20 67.27 59.61
N ILE A 228 31.77 66.16 60.07
CA ILE A 228 33.06 66.10 60.77
C ILE A 228 34.12 65.62 59.76
N SER A 229 35.19 66.39 59.58
CA SER A 229 36.30 66.07 58.68
C SER A 229 37.37 65.22 59.37
N TRP A 230 37.90 64.22 58.64
CA TRP A 230 39.27 63.75 58.82
C TRP A 230 39.88 63.48 57.44
N SER A 231 41.11 63.92 57.31
CA SER A 231 41.74 64.33 56.07
C SER A 231 42.86 63.39 55.61
N ASN A 232 43.39 63.74 54.44
CA ASN A 232 44.68 63.40 53.84
C ASN A 232 44.57 62.30 52.78
N ASP A 233 44.58 62.69 51.50
CA ASP A 233 45.77 63.04 50.69
C ASP A 233 46.39 61.73 50.15
N GLU A 234 46.85 61.61 48.92
CA GLU A 234 46.70 62.30 47.64
C GLU A 234 47.38 61.32 46.66
N ASN A 235 46.89 61.29 45.44
CA ASN A 235 47.38 60.47 44.33
C ASN A 235 48.81 60.92 43.91
N PRO A 236 49.54 60.26 42.98
CA PRO A 236 49.10 59.99 41.60
C PRO A 236 49.18 58.53 41.14
#